data_AF-A0A6P8CRT7-F1
#
_entry.id   AF-A0A6P8CRT7-F1
#
_cell.length_a   1.000
_cell.length_b   1.000
_cell.length_c   1.000
_cell.angle_alpha   90.00
_cell.angle_beta   90.00
_cell.angle_gamma   90.00
#
_symmetry.space_group_name_H-M   'P 1'
#
loop_
_entity.id
_entity.type
_entity.pdbx_description
1 polymer ?
#
loop_
_entity_poly.entity_id
_entity_poly.type
_entity_poly.pdbx_seq_one_letter_code
_entity_poly.pdbx_strand_id
1 'polypeptide(L)'
;MAPGEHHAVDVEQLVSSMETILSSATFSIGPDSCIFSTPDILLRHNKKAYIPTAFSIGPLHHRQDYLKRTENIKLKYLQNLVSRTGVALKDLIGTVARIEADWHGRKD
;
A
#
# COMPACT_ATOMS: atom_id res chain seq x y z
N MET A 1 38.34 38.47 -11.46
CA MET A 1 37.20 37.56 -11.69
C MET A 1 37.64 36.19 -11.20
N ALA A 2 37.12 35.73 -10.06
CA ALA A 2 37.43 34.40 -9.54
C ALA A 2 36.62 33.35 -10.33
N PRO A 3 37.20 32.20 -10.74
CA PRO A 3 36.49 31.18 -11.48
C PRO A 3 35.47 30.50 -10.58
N GLY A 4 34.26 30.27 -11.10
CA GLY A 4 33.18 29.59 -10.37
C GLY A 4 33.59 28.18 -9.98
N GLU A 5 33.48 27.86 -8.69
CA GLU A 5 33.61 26.51 -8.17
C GLU A 5 32.46 25.66 -8.74
N HIS A 6 32.76 24.91 -9.80
CA HIS A 6 31.93 23.82 -10.24
C HIS A 6 32.17 22.64 -9.29
N HIS A 7 31.32 22.51 -8.27
CA HIS A 7 31.26 21.30 -7.45
C HIS A 7 30.82 20.13 -8.34
N ALA A 8 31.77 19.38 -8.86
CA ALA A 8 31.51 18.12 -9.53
C ALA A 8 30.91 17.15 -8.51
N VAL A 9 29.71 16.67 -8.77
CA VAL A 9 29.09 15.64 -7.93
C VAL A 9 29.86 14.35 -8.18
N ASP A 10 30.52 13.83 -7.15
CA ASP A 10 31.16 12.52 -7.18
C ASP A 10 30.07 11.45 -7.17
N VAL A 11 29.85 10.87 -8.34
CA VAL A 11 28.83 9.84 -8.57
C VAL A 11 29.15 8.58 -7.77
N GLU A 12 30.43 8.22 -7.62
CA GLU A 12 30.85 7.02 -6.90
C GLU A 12 30.58 7.17 -5.40
N GLN A 13 30.86 8.35 -4.85
CA GLN A 13 30.54 8.66 -3.46
C GLN A 13 29.03 8.61 -3.20
N LEU A 14 28.22 9.12 -4.14
CA LEU A 14 26.76 9.07 -4.05
C LEU A 14 26.24 7.62 -4.11
N VAL A 15 26.76 6.81 -5.04
CA VAL A 15 26.39 5.39 -5.17
C VAL A 15 26.72 4.62 -3.89
N SER A 16 27.93 4.77 -3.35
CA SER A 16 28.35 4.10 -2.11
C SER A 16 27.49 4.50 -0.90
N SER A 17 27.11 5.79 -0.82
CA SER A 17 26.18 6.27 0.20
C SER A 17 24.80 5.64 0.05
N MET A 18 24.29 5.48 -1.17
CA MET A 18 22.99 4.86 -1.42
C MET A 18 23.00 3.37 -1.12
N GLU A 19 24.06 2.64 -1.49
CA GLU A 19 24.23 1.21 -1.17
C GLU A 19 24.27 0.97 0.34
N THR A 20 24.95 1.85 1.09
CA THR A 20 24.99 1.78 2.56
C THR A 20 23.61 1.98 3.16
N ILE A 21 22.85 2.98 2.67
CA ILE A 21 21.48 3.24 3.11
C ILE A 21 20.58 2.03 2.80
N LEU A 22 20.66 1.49 1.58
CA LEU A 22 19.88 0.32 1.15
C LEU A 22 20.21 -0.94 1.95
N SER A 23 21.48 -1.14 2.29
CA SER A 23 21.93 -2.29 3.10
C SER A 23 21.51 -2.17 4.56
N SER A 24 21.47 -0.94 5.09
CA SER A 24 20.99 -0.65 6.45
C SER A 24 19.47 -0.55 6.57
N ALA A 25 18.75 -0.47 5.44
CA ALA A 25 17.32 -0.39 5.40
C ALA A 25 16.72 -1.75 5.80
N THR A 26 16.45 -1.92 7.08
CA THR A 26 15.65 -3.01 7.63
C THR A 26 14.16 -2.80 7.32
N PHE A 27 13.82 -2.48 6.07
CA PHE A 27 12.46 -2.65 5.60
C PHE A 27 12.23 -4.16 5.43
N SER A 28 12.04 -4.85 6.55
CA SER A 28 11.24 -6.05 6.56
C SER A 28 9.83 -5.61 6.14
N ILE A 29 9.60 -5.62 4.82
CA ILE A 29 8.25 -5.88 4.32
C ILE A 29 8.00 -7.32 4.77
N GLY A 30 7.51 -7.46 6.00
CA GLY A 30 7.06 -8.75 6.48
C GLY A 30 6.03 -9.31 5.49
N PRO A 31 5.74 -10.62 5.54
CA PRO A 31 4.63 -11.24 4.77
C PRO A 31 3.24 -10.70 5.20
N ASP A 32 3.25 -9.64 5.99
CA ASP A 32 2.18 -9.09 6.73
C ASP A 32 1.59 -7.93 5.90
N SER A 33 0.44 -8.20 5.27
CA SER A 33 -0.52 -7.31 4.59
C SER A 33 -0.02 -5.90 4.18
N CYS A 34 0.17 -5.71 2.88
CA CYS A 34 0.72 -4.47 2.30
C CYS A 34 -0.30 -3.32 2.14
N ILE A 35 -1.38 -3.29 2.94
CA ILE A 35 -2.37 -2.20 2.90
C ILE A 35 -2.23 -1.38 4.19
N PHE A 36 -1.50 -0.28 4.10
CA PHE A 36 -1.28 0.66 5.21
C PHE A 36 -1.74 2.07 4.83
N SER A 37 -2.03 2.89 5.84
CA SER A 37 -2.31 4.31 5.62
C SER A 37 -1.07 5.02 5.09
N THR A 38 -1.27 5.98 4.17
CA THR A 38 -0.16 6.77 3.63
C THR A 38 0.64 7.42 4.77
N PRO A 39 1.97 7.20 4.83
CA PRO A 39 2.83 7.83 5.83
C PRO A 39 2.70 9.36 5.86
N ASP A 40 2.72 9.94 7.05
CA ASP A 40 2.52 11.39 7.25
C ASP A 40 3.50 12.25 6.46
N ILE A 41 4.74 11.80 6.32
CA ILE A 41 5.76 12.53 5.56
C ILE A 41 5.33 12.74 4.10
N LEU A 42 4.68 11.74 3.49
CA LEU A 42 4.16 11.81 2.13
C LEU A 42 2.90 12.68 2.05
N LEU A 43 2.01 12.55 3.04
CA LEU A 43 0.79 13.36 3.11
C LEU A 43 1.08 14.86 3.25
N ARG A 44 2.16 15.24 3.94
CA ARG A 44 2.59 16.65 4.09
C ARG A 44 2.96 17.30 2.76
N HIS A 45 3.56 16.56 1.84
CA HIS A 45 3.97 17.09 0.54
C HIS A 45 2.79 17.22 -0.43
N ASN A 46 1.92 16.20 -0.50
CA ASN A 46 0.75 16.27 -1.38
C ASN A 46 -0.37 15.33 -0.92
N LYS A 47 -1.24 15.83 -0.03
CA LYS A 47 -2.39 15.07 0.48
C LYS A 47 -3.33 14.59 -0.65
N LYS A 48 -3.53 15.37 -1.71
CA LYS A 48 -4.47 15.04 -2.79
C LYS A 48 -4.01 13.86 -3.64
N ALA A 49 -2.70 13.64 -3.77
CA ALA A 49 -2.15 12.51 -4.52
C ALA A 49 -2.50 11.14 -3.91
N TYR A 50 -2.85 11.10 -2.62
CA TYR A 50 -3.13 9.86 -1.89
C TYR A 50 -4.61 9.66 -1.56
N ILE A 51 -5.48 10.55 -2.04
CA ILE A 51 -6.93 10.34 -1.97
C ILE A 51 -7.35 9.63 -3.27
N PRO A 52 -7.88 8.40 -3.19
CA PRO A 52 -8.35 7.70 -4.38
C PRO A 52 -9.48 8.50 -5.02
N THR A 53 -9.57 8.50 -6.35
CA THR A 53 -10.66 9.20 -7.08
C THR A 53 -11.60 8.23 -7.80
N ALA A 54 -11.15 6.99 -8.04
CA ALA A 54 -11.91 5.98 -8.75
C ALA A 54 -12.07 4.69 -7.94
N PHE A 55 -10.96 4.13 -7.43
CA PHE A 55 -10.97 2.89 -6.66
C PHE A 55 -10.14 3.03 -5.38
N SER A 56 -10.68 2.50 -4.28
CA SER A 56 -9.92 2.24 -3.07
C SER A 56 -9.95 0.75 -2.77
N ILE A 57 -8.84 0.21 -2.31
CA ILE A 57 -8.71 -1.19 -1.88
C ILE A 57 -8.50 -1.18 -0.36
N GLY A 58 -9.22 -2.05 0.34
CA GLY A 58 -9.19 -2.12 1.80
C GLY A 58 -10.13 -1.14 2.51
N PRO A 59 -10.07 -1.10 3.86
CA PRO A 59 -11.06 -0.42 4.69
C PRO A 59 -10.91 1.11 4.74
N LEU A 60 -9.75 1.65 4.35
CA LEU A 60 -9.35 3.04 4.62
C LEU A 60 -10.26 4.11 3.99
N HIS A 61 -10.85 3.85 2.82
CA HIS A 61 -11.79 4.78 2.17
C HIS A 61 -13.19 4.18 1.99
N HIS A 62 -13.56 3.22 2.84
CA HIS A 62 -14.90 2.63 2.81
C HIS A 62 -15.97 3.71 3.07
N ARG A 63 -17.12 3.61 2.38
CA ARG A 63 -18.32 4.48 2.51
C ARG A 63 -18.18 5.93 2.04
N GLN A 64 -17.13 6.28 1.31
CA GLN A 64 -17.05 7.61 0.69
C GLN A 64 -17.98 7.69 -0.52
N ASP A 65 -18.82 8.72 -0.59
CA ASP A 65 -19.91 8.82 -1.57
C ASP A 65 -19.43 8.71 -3.01
N TYR A 66 -18.29 9.33 -3.31
CA TYR A 66 -17.70 9.32 -4.66
C TYR A 66 -17.13 7.96 -5.06
N LEU A 67 -16.97 7.01 -4.12
CA LEU A 67 -16.53 5.63 -4.36
C LEU A 67 -17.68 4.62 -4.41
N LYS A 68 -18.93 5.00 -4.14
CA LYS A 68 -20.09 4.08 -4.11
C LYS A 68 -20.27 3.28 -5.40
N ARG A 69 -20.06 3.91 -6.56
CA ARG A 69 -20.14 3.23 -7.87
C ARG A 69 -19.16 2.06 -7.94
N THR A 70 -17.97 2.26 -7.39
CA THR A 70 -16.89 1.29 -7.38
C THR A 70 -17.14 0.15 -6.39
N GLU A 71 -17.80 0.42 -5.27
CA GLU A 71 -18.25 -0.65 -4.36
C GLU A 71 -19.18 -1.65 -5.07
N ASN A 72 -20.10 -1.16 -5.92
CA ASN A 72 -20.94 -2.04 -6.74
C ASN A 72 -20.12 -2.88 -7.74
N ILE A 73 -19.05 -2.33 -8.30
CA ILE A 73 -18.16 -3.06 -9.20
C ILE A 73 -17.42 -4.17 -8.42
N LYS A 74 -16.91 -3.89 -7.21
CA LYS A 74 -16.28 -4.90 -6.35
C LYS A 74 -17.23 -6.05 -6.03
N LEU A 75 -18.51 -5.76 -5.76
CA LEU A 75 -19.53 -6.80 -5.54
C LEU A 75 -19.73 -7.68 -6.77
N LYS A 76 -19.74 -7.10 -7.98
CA LYS A 76 -19.79 -7.88 -9.23
C LYS A 76 -18.56 -8.78 -9.39
N TYR A 77 -17.36 -8.29 -9.04
CA TYR A 77 -16.15 -9.13 -9.05
C TYR A 77 -16.24 -10.27 -8.04
N LEU A 78 -16.74 -10.01 -6.83
CA LEU A 78 -16.94 -11.04 -5.81
C LEU A 78 -17.94 -12.11 -6.29
N GLN A 79 -19.08 -11.68 -6.87
CA GLN A 79 -20.06 -12.60 -7.47
C GLN A 79 -19.42 -13.46 -8.56
N ASN A 80 -18.70 -12.85 -9.51
CA ASN A 80 -18.02 -13.58 -10.58
C ASN A 80 -16.96 -14.55 -10.04
N LEU A 81 -16.23 -14.18 -9.00
CA LEU A 81 -15.25 -15.05 -8.36
C LEU A 81 -15.93 -16.29 -7.76
N VAL A 82 -17.02 -16.10 -7.01
CA VAL A 82 -17.82 -17.19 -6.44
C VAL A 82 -18.36 -18.10 -7.55
N SER A 83 -18.94 -17.53 -8.60
CA SER A 83 -19.47 -18.31 -9.73
C SER A 83 -18.39 -19.10 -10.47
N ARG A 84 -17.20 -18.53 -10.68
CA ARG A 84 -16.10 -19.19 -11.41
C ARG A 84 -15.42 -20.29 -10.60
N THR A 85 -15.29 -20.10 -9.29
CA THR A 85 -14.54 -21.02 -8.42
C THR A 85 -15.42 -22.10 -7.81
N GLY A 86 -16.74 -21.87 -7.70
CA GLY A 86 -17.67 -22.75 -6.99
C GLY A 86 -17.50 -22.72 -5.47
N VAL A 87 -16.60 -21.88 -4.94
CA VAL A 87 -16.38 -21.71 -3.50
C VAL A 87 -17.60 -21.02 -2.90
N ALA A 88 -18.14 -21.57 -1.80
CA ALA A 88 -19.26 -20.93 -1.13
C ALA A 88 -18.83 -19.58 -0.54
N LEU A 89 -19.67 -18.55 -0.70
CA LEU A 89 -19.40 -17.22 -0.16
C LEU A 89 -19.09 -17.25 1.35
N LYS A 90 -19.76 -18.12 2.10
CA LYS A 90 -19.53 -18.32 3.53
C LYS A 90 -18.09 -18.78 3.83
N ASP A 91 -17.53 -19.66 3.00
CA ASP A 91 -16.18 -20.20 3.20
C ASP A 91 -15.13 -19.14 2.88
N LEU A 92 -15.38 -18.32 1.85
CA LEU A 92 -14.52 -17.18 1.53
C LEU A 92 -14.53 -16.14 2.67
N ILE A 93 -15.71 -15.78 3.18
CA ILE A 93 -15.86 -14.86 4.32
C ILE A 93 -15.17 -15.44 5.55
N GLY A 94 -15.39 -16.73 5.86
CA GLY A 94 -14.76 -17.39 7.00
C GLY A 94 -13.24 -17.44 6.88
N THR A 95 -12.71 -17.65 5.67
CA THR A 95 -11.27 -17.62 5.40
C THR A 95 -10.70 -16.23 5.64
N VAL A 96 -11.35 -15.18 5.14
CA VAL A 96 -10.93 -13.78 5.37
C VAL A 96 -10.97 -13.45 6.87
N ALA A 97 -12.06 -13.79 7.56
CA ALA A 97 -12.19 -13.53 9.00
C ALA A 97 -11.12 -14.24 9.84
N ARG A 98 -10.75 -15.48 9.47
CA ARG A 98 -9.65 -16.20 10.13
C ARG A 98 -8.31 -15.49 9.89
N ILE A 99 -8.02 -15.10 8.65
CA ILE A 99 -6.79 -14.35 8.32
C ILE A 99 -6.74 -13.03 9.11
N GLU A 100 -7.88 -12.33 9.23
CA GLU A 100 -7.98 -11.10 10.04
C GLU A 100 -7.81 -11.38 11.54
N ALA A 101 -8.29 -12.50 12.07
CA ALA A 101 -8.09 -12.86 13.49
C ALA A 101 -6.64 -13.23 13.79
N ASP A 102 -6.02 -14.08 12.95
CA ASP A 102 -4.61 -14.47 13.02
C ASP A 102 -3.69 -13.25 12.91
N TRP A 103 -4.14 -12.20 12.21
CA TRP A 103 -3.45 -10.92 12.15
C TRP A 103 -3.41 -10.18 13.50
N HIS A 104 -4.52 -10.15 14.22
CA HIS A 104 -4.60 -9.43 15.49
C HIS A 104 -3.87 -10.16 16.62
N GLY A 105 -3.83 -11.50 16.61
CA GLY A 105 -3.10 -12.29 17.62
C GLY A 105 -1.58 -12.37 17.44
N ARG A 106 -1.02 -11.79 16.37
CA ARG A 106 0.43 -11.70 16.13
C ARG A 106 1.05 -10.37 16.56
N LYS A 107 0.26 -9.47 17.16
CA LYS A 107 0.71 -8.18 17.70
C LYS A 107 1.10 -8.22 19.18
N ASP A 108 1.11 -9.41 19.79
CA ASP A 108 1.44 -9.67 21.19
C ASP A 108 2.84 -10.26 21.34
#